data_AF-A0A9C9G5F9-F1
#
_entry.id   AF-A0A9C9G5F9-F1
#
_cell.length_a   1.000
_cell.length_b   1.000
_cell.length_c   1.000
_cell.angle_alpha   90.00
_cell.angle_beta   90.00
_cell.angle_gamma   90.00
#
_symmetry.space_group_name_H-M   'P 1'
#
loop_
_entity.id
_entity.type
_entity.pdbx_description
1 polymer ?
#
loop_
_entity_poly.entity_id
_entity_poly.type
_entity_poly.pdbx_seq_one_letter_code
_entity_poly.pdbx_strand_id
1 'polypeptide(L)' 'MDSLNQYTDSELKLIYRILHENLASSPDLMDSDLLNDLQTLLQQKARQDGVDVSLHSQWAAWLSGLPQELS' A
#
# COMPACT_ATOMS: atom_id res chain seq x y z
N MET A 1 -3.16 -20.09 -2.25
CA MET A 1 -2.24 -18.98 -1.91
C MET A 1 -2.35 -18.77 -0.43
N ASP A 2 -1.23 -18.73 0.28
CA ASP A 2 -1.23 -18.25 1.66
C ASP A 2 -1.71 -16.79 1.68
N SER A 3 -2.55 -16.45 2.66
CA SER A 3 -3.13 -15.11 2.74
C SER A 3 -2.06 -14.08 3.08
N LEU A 4 -2.04 -12.95 2.37
CA LEU A 4 -1.13 -11.82 2.63
C LEU A 4 -1.17 -11.32 4.10
N ASN A 5 -2.21 -11.67 4.85
CA ASN A 5 -2.38 -11.37 6.27
C ASN A 5 -1.32 -11.98 7.20
N GLN A 6 -0.54 -12.96 6.75
CA GLN A 6 0.52 -13.57 7.58
C GLN A 6 1.78 -12.70 7.69
N TYR A 7 1.95 -11.71 6.81
CA TYR A 7 3.12 -10.83 6.78
C TYR A 7 2.87 -9.56 7.60
N THR A 8 3.96 -8.94 8.06
CA THR A 8 3.89 -7.70 8.81
C THR A 8 3.43 -6.52 7.93
N ASP A 9 2.72 -5.57 8.52
CA ASP A 9 2.28 -4.36 7.79
C ASP A 9 3.46 -3.60 7.19
N SER A 10 4.57 -3.52 7.92
CA SER A 10 5.79 -2.86 7.45
C SER A 10 6.35 -3.49 6.18
N GLU A 11 6.41 -4.83 6.10
CA GLU A 11 6.82 -5.52 4.88
C GLU A 11 5.84 -5.30 3.74
N LEU A 12 4.54 -5.46 3.99
CA LEU A 12 3.51 -5.29 2.97
C LEU A 12 3.55 -3.88 2.37
N LYS A 13 3.68 -2.85 3.22
CA LYS A 13 3.82 -1.44 2.80
C LYS A 13 5.09 -1.22 1.97
N LEU A 14 6.23 -1.79 2.38
CA LEU A 14 7.48 -1.68 1.63
C LEU A 14 7.35 -2.29 0.23
N ILE A 15 6.87 -3.52 0.15
CA ILE A 15 6.73 -4.24 -1.13
C ILE A 15 5.75 -3.51 -2.05
N TYR A 16 4.60 -3.08 -1.51
CA TYR A 16 3.64 -2.29 -2.28
C TYR A 16 4.28 -1.03 -2.88
N ARG A 17 5.02 -0.26 -2.07
CA ARG A 17 5.67 0.97 -2.54
C ARG A 17 6.66 0.70 -3.67
N ILE A 18 7.52 -0.31 -3.52
CA ILE A 18 8.49 -0.68 -4.56
C ILE A 18 7.77 -1.07 -5.85
N LEU A 19 6.74 -1.90 -5.78
CA LEU A 19 5.99 -2.33 -6.96
C LEU A 19 5.28 -1.14 -7.63
N HIS A 20 4.63 -0.30 -6.84
CA HIS A 20 3.89 0.85 -7.32
C HIS A 20 4.80 1.91 -7.96
N GLU A 21 6.00 2.15 -7.40
CA GLU A 21 7.01 3.04 -7.98
C GLU A 21 7.53 2.53 -9.34
N ASN A 22 7.46 1.23 -9.59
CA ASN A 22 7.92 0.60 -10.84
C ASN A 22 6.82 0.46 -11.90
N LEU A 23 5.57 0.88 -11.65
CA LEU A 23 4.45 0.76 -12.61
C LEU A 23 4.75 1.43 -13.95
N ALA A 24 5.45 2.57 -13.95
CA ALA A 24 5.80 3.30 -15.17
C ALA A 24 6.80 2.53 -16.06
N SER A 25 7.68 1.74 -15.45
CA SER A 25 8.73 0.98 -16.14
C SER A 25 8.32 -0.45 -16.45
N SER A 26 7.26 -0.95 -15.80
CA SER A 26 6.79 -2.33 -15.87
C SER A 26 5.25 -2.34 -15.96
N PRO A 27 4.66 -2.04 -17.14
CA PRO A 27 3.21 -1.92 -17.30
C PRO A 27 2.46 -3.21 -16.96
N ASP A 28 3.08 -4.39 -17.09
CA ASP A 28 2.50 -5.68 -16.70
C ASP A 28 2.13 -5.74 -15.20
N LEU A 29 2.72 -4.87 -14.36
CA LEU A 29 2.34 -4.76 -12.95
C LEU A 29 0.92 -4.21 -12.77
N MET A 30 0.39 -3.42 -13.72
CA MET A 30 -0.98 -2.89 -13.65
C MET A 30 -2.03 -4.01 -13.67
N ASP A 31 -1.73 -5.11 -14.36
CA ASP A 31 -2.60 -6.28 -14.50
C ASP A 31 -2.29 -7.38 -13.46
N SER A 32 -1.42 -7.09 -12.47
CA SER A 32 -1.02 -8.06 -11.46
C SER A 32 -2.10 -8.22 -10.37
N ASP A 33 -2.75 -9.39 -10.35
CA ASP A 33 -3.70 -9.76 -9.30
C ASP A 33 -3.09 -9.63 -7.89
N LEU A 34 -1.81 -9.99 -7.73
CA LEU A 34 -1.10 -9.89 -6.46
C LEU A 34 -0.96 -8.42 -6.00
N LEU A 35 -0.66 -7.51 -6.93
CA LEU A 35 -0.54 -6.08 -6.59
C LEU A 35 -1.91 -5.50 -6.22
N ASN A 36 -2.96 -5.90 -6.93
CA ASN A 36 -4.33 -5.47 -6.63
C ASN A 36 -4.82 -5.98 -5.26
N ASP A 37 -4.54 -7.25 -4.94
CA ASP A 37 -4.87 -7.83 -3.64
C ASP A 37 -4.09 -7.14 -2.51
N LEU A 38 -2.81 -6.85 -2.73
CA LEU A 38 -1.97 -6.12 -1.78
C LEU A 38 -2.48 -4.70 -1.54
N GLN A 39 -2.84 -3.99 -2.62
CA GLN A 39 -3.43 -2.65 -2.52
C GLN A 39 -4.74 -2.67 -1.74
N THR A 40 -5.63 -3.61 -2.05
CA THR A 40 -6.93 -3.77 -1.39
C THR A 40 -6.75 -4.02 0.11
N LEU A 41 -5.85 -4.93 0.48
CA LEU A 41 -5.55 -5.25 1.88
C LEU A 41 -5.01 -4.02 2.62
N LEU A 42 -4.02 -3.33 2.05
CA LEU A 42 -3.42 -2.16 2.70
C LEU A 42 -4.42 -1.01 2.83
N GLN A 43 -5.29 -0.80 1.84
CA GLN A 43 -6.36 0.20 1.94
C GLN A 43 -7.39 -0.15 3.02
N GLN A 44 -7.72 -1.44 3.20
CA GLN A 44 -8.58 -1.86 4.31
C GLN A 44 -7.94 -1.57 5.67
N LYS A 45 -6.65 -1.89 5.85
CA LYS A 45 -5.90 -1.60 7.08
C LYS A 45 -5.81 -0.09 7.35
N ALA A 46 -5.48 0.72 6.35
CA ALA A 46 -5.42 2.17 6.49
C ALA A 46 -6.78 2.78 6.87
N ARG A 47 -7.89 2.30 6.29
CA ARG A 47 -9.24 2.73 6.69
C ARG A 47 -9.55 2.37 8.15
N GLN A 48 -9.07 1.22 8.64
CA GLN A 48 -9.21 0.85 10.07
C GLN A 48 -8.42 1.78 10.98
N ASP A 49 -7.28 2.31 10.50
CA ASP A 49 -6.48 3.33 11.18
C ASP A 49 -7.05 4.76 11.02
N GLY A 50 -8.23 4.92 10.40
CA GLY A 50 -8.88 6.22 10.19
C GLY A 50 -8.29 7.06 9.06
N VAL A 51 -7.45 6.47 8.20
CA VAL A 51 -6.84 7.15 7.06
C VAL A 51 -7.82 7.18 5.89
N ASP A 52 -8.01 8.37 5.31
CA ASP A 52 -8.73 8.50 4.05
C ASP A 52 -7.82 8.13 2.87
N VAL A 53 -7.96 6.89 2.39
CA VAL A 53 -7.17 6.35 1.27
C VAL A 53 -7.50 6.98 -0.09
N SER A 54 -8.58 7.78 -0.19
CA SER A 54 -8.87 8.56 -1.40
C SER A 54 -8.02 9.83 -1.47
N LEU A 55 -7.49 10.29 -0.33
CA LEU A 55 -6.54 11.40 -0.25
C LEU A 55 -5.11 10.88 -0.41
N HIS A 56 -4.50 11.18 -1.56
CA HIS A 56 -3.15 10.72 -1.90
C HIS A 56 -2.11 11.07 -0.82
N SER A 57 -2.20 12.26 -0.20
CA SER A 57 -1.29 12.69 0.86
C SER A 57 -1.39 11.82 2.12
N GLN A 58 -2.61 11.55 2.59
CA GLN A 58 -2.83 10.71 3.77
C GLN A 58 -2.41 9.26 3.51
N TRP A 59 -2.72 8.75 2.32
CA TRP A 59 -2.31 7.43 1.89
C TRP A 59 -0.78 7.28 1.82
N ALA A 60 -0.10 8.23 1.17
CA ALA A 60 1.35 8.24 1.06
C ALA A 60 2.05 8.36 2.43
N ALA A 61 1.52 9.18 3.34
CA ALA A 61 2.03 9.32 4.70
C ALA A 61 1.91 7.99 5.47
N TRP A 62 0.74 7.34 5.42
CA TRP A 62 0.49 6.07 6.10
C TRP A 62 1.35 4.91 5.56
N LEU A 63 1.57 4.86 4.25
CA LEU A 63 2.47 3.89 3.61
C LEU A 63 3.93 4.11 3.97
N SER A 64 4.34 5.37 4.17
CA SER A 64 5.72 5.72 4.52
C SER A 64 6.04 5.48 5.99
N GLY A 65 5.02 5.29 6.84
CA GLY A 65 5.19 5.20 8.29
C GLY A 65 5.64 6.52 8.93
N LEU A 66 5.51 7.64 8.21
CA LEU A 66 5.83 8.96 8.74
C LEU A 66 4.69 9.44 9.66
N PRO A 67 5.00 10.03 10.82
CA PRO A 67 3.98 10.66 11.66
C PRO A 67 3.25 11.77 10.89
N GLN A 68 1.93 11.81 10.98
CA GLN A 68 1.08 12.80 10.29
C GLN A 68 1.23 14.26 10.80
N GLU A 69 2.11 14.52 11.77
CA GLU A 69 2.26 15.83 12.43
C GLU A 69 3.27 16.79 11.77
N LEU A 70 3.79 16.46 10.58
CA LEU A 70 4.72 17.32 9.84
C LEU A 70 4.20 17.57 8.42
N SER A 71 3.21 18.47 8.29
CA SER A 71 2.86 19.15 7.03
C SER A 71 2.34 20.54 7.33
#